data_AF-A0A9Q1A3I4-F1
#
_entry.id   AF-A0A9Q1A3I4-F1
#
_cell.length_a   1.000
_cell.length_b   1.000
_cell.length_c   1.000
_cell.angle_alpha   90.00
_cell.angle_beta   90.00
_cell.angle_gamma   90.00
#
_symmetry.space_group_name_H-M   'P 1'
#
loop_
_entity.id
_entity.type
_entity.pdbx_description
1 polymer ?
#
loop_
_entity_poly.entity_id
_entity_poly.type
_entity_poly.pdbx_seq_one_letter_code
_entity_poly.pdbx_strand_id
1 'polypeptide(L)'
;MEERKWEDLEFDCLVSVLGRLGMESLLLDVPFVCKSWYKASLNPSCWKRLEWDLTLLDKFKEKYKIHKCSVDAFTKFVVGRSNGNWHWSCSSKWLYRRGF
;
A
#
# COMPACT_ATOMS: atom_id res chain seq x y z
N MET A 1 -27.93 -8.37 -19.51
CA MET A 1 -27.54 -8.09 -18.12
C MET A 1 -26.62 -6.89 -18.17
N GLU A 2 -26.92 -5.84 -17.41
CA GLU A 2 -26.02 -4.71 -17.26
C GLU A 2 -24.85 -5.14 -16.37
N GLU A 3 -23.63 -5.06 -16.87
CA GLU A 3 -22.45 -5.46 -16.11
C GLU A 3 -22.27 -4.48 -14.94
N ARG A 4 -22.42 -4.98 -13.71
CA ARG A 4 -22.16 -4.16 -12.52
C ARG A 4 -20.68 -3.83 -12.46
N LYS A 5 -20.36 -2.54 -12.45
CA LYS A 5 -18.98 -2.10 -12.38
C LYS A 5 -18.50 -2.10 -10.93
N TRP A 6 -17.27 -2.53 -10.74
CA TRP A 6 -16.61 -2.49 -9.43
C TRP A 6 -16.39 -1.06 -8.91
N GLU A 7 -16.38 -0.07 -9.79
CA GLU A 7 -16.23 1.35 -9.41
C GLU A 7 -17.47 1.93 -8.73
N ASP A 8 -18.65 1.32 -8.92
CA ASP A 8 -19.93 1.71 -8.31
C ASP A 8 -20.16 1.04 -6.95
N LEU A 9 -19.24 0.17 -6.51
CA LEU A 9 -19.30 -0.46 -5.20
C LEU A 9 -19.16 0.62 -4.11
N GLU A 10 -19.88 0.45 -3.00
CA GLU A 10 -19.77 1.35 -1.84
C GLU A 10 -18.31 1.48 -1.40
N PHE A 11 -17.90 2.71 -1.06
CA PHE A 11 -16.52 3.03 -0.74
C PHE A 11 -15.93 2.15 0.37
N ASP A 12 -16.69 1.87 1.43
CA ASP A 12 -16.22 1.05 2.55
C ASP A 12 -16.08 -0.43 2.15
N CYS A 13 -16.93 -0.92 1.24
CA CYS A 13 -16.76 -2.22 0.63
C CYS A 13 -15.48 -2.29 -0.21
N LEU A 14 -15.18 -1.25 -1.00
CA LEU A 14 -13.91 -1.17 -1.75
C LEU A 14 -12.72 -1.20 -0.80
N VAL A 15 -12.72 -0.39 0.26
CA VAL A 15 -11.66 -0.39 1.28
C VAL A 15 -11.51 -1.76 1.94
N SER A 16 -12.61 -2.44 2.24
CA SER A 16 -12.59 -3.78 2.85
C SER A 16 -11.98 -4.84 1.94
N VAL A 17 -12.27 -4.79 0.64
CA VAL A 17 -11.67 -5.68 -0.36
C VAL A 17 -10.19 -5.35 -0.57
N LEU A 18 -9.86 -4.07 -0.78
CA LEU A 18 -8.50 -3.62 -1.02
C LEU A 18 -7.58 -3.84 0.19
N GLY A 19 -8.10 -3.74 1.41
CA GLY A 19 -7.32 -4.02 2.62
C GLY A 19 -6.98 -5.49 2.84
N ARG A 20 -7.48 -6.40 1.99
CA ARG A 20 -7.04 -7.79 1.92
C ARG A 20 -5.88 -7.98 0.94
N LEU A 21 -5.56 -6.98 0.13
CA LEU A 21 -4.44 -7.02 -0.80
C LEU A 21 -3.12 -6.76 -0.09
N GLY A 22 -2.03 -7.29 -0.65
CA GLY A 22 -0.68 -7.00 -0.20
C GLY A 22 -0.20 -5.61 -0.62
N MET A 23 0.92 -5.17 -0.03
CA MET A 23 1.53 -3.88 -0.37
C MET A 23 1.84 -3.74 -1.86
N GLU A 24 2.31 -4.81 -2.49
CA GLU A 24 2.66 -4.79 -3.91
C GLU A 24 1.49 -4.33 -4.76
N SER A 25 0.33 -4.97 -4.64
CA SER A 25 -0.85 -4.60 -5.39
C SER A 25 -1.36 -3.20 -5.01
N LEU A 26 -1.34 -2.84 -3.73
CA LEU A 26 -1.76 -1.52 -3.26
C LEU A 26 -0.88 -0.38 -3.80
N LEU A 27 0.38 -0.66 -4.10
CA LEU A 27 1.34 0.31 -4.63
C LEU A 27 1.43 0.30 -6.16
N LEU A 28 1.43 -0.87 -6.79
CA LEU A 28 1.82 -1.02 -8.19
C LEU A 28 0.65 -1.24 -9.14
N ASP A 29 -0.51 -1.66 -8.62
CA ASP A 29 -1.66 -2.08 -9.44
C ASP A 29 -2.90 -1.23 -9.15
N VAL A 30 -3.40 -1.26 -7.92
CA VAL A 30 -4.67 -0.63 -7.50
C VAL A 30 -4.75 0.87 -7.84
N PRO A 31 -3.69 1.69 -7.64
CA PRO A 31 -3.71 3.10 -8.02
C PRO A 31 -3.94 3.36 -9.51
N PHE A 32 -3.66 2.38 -10.37
CA PHE A 32 -3.71 2.50 -11.83
C PHE A 32 -4.99 1.91 -12.44
N VAL A 33 -5.88 1.30 -11.64
CA VAL A 33 -7.15 0.73 -12.12
C VAL A 33 -8.14 1.84 -12.47
N CYS A 34 -8.53 2.65 -11.48
CA CYS A 34 -9.40 3.82 -11.69
C CYS A 34 -9.29 4.80 -10.51
N LYS A 35 -9.89 5.99 -10.66
CA LYS A 35 -9.87 7.04 -9.62
C LYS A 35 -10.54 6.60 -8.31
N SER A 36 -11.61 5.81 -8.38
CA SER A 36 -12.32 5.30 -7.20
C SER A 36 -11.43 4.37 -6.38
N TRP A 37 -10.77 3.43 -7.07
CA TRP A 37 -9.81 2.49 -6.46
C TRP A 37 -8.58 3.20 -5.90
N TYR A 38 -8.05 4.20 -6.60
CA TYR A 38 -6.97 5.02 -6.06
C TYR A 38 -7.37 5.75 -4.77
N LYS A 39 -8.60 6.26 -4.67
CA LYS A 39 -9.08 6.91 -3.43
C LYS A 39 -9.25 5.91 -2.29
N ALA A 40 -9.87 4.76 -2.55
CA ALA A 40 -10.04 3.69 -1.54
C ALA A 40 -8.69 3.11 -1.08
N SER A 41 -7.79 2.89 -2.03
CA SER A 41 -6.34 3.07 -1.99
C SER A 41 -5.71 3.64 -0.72
N LEU A 42 -6.03 4.92 -0.52
CA LEU A 42 -5.39 5.80 0.44
C LEU A 42 -5.98 5.65 1.85
N ASN A 43 -7.05 4.86 2.04
CA ASN A 43 -7.62 4.64 3.35
C ASN A 43 -6.61 3.89 4.24
N PRO A 44 -6.30 4.39 5.44
CA PRO A 44 -5.35 3.74 6.36
C PRO A 44 -5.66 2.29 6.68
N SER A 45 -6.94 1.88 6.60
CA SER A 45 -7.36 0.50 6.82
C SER A 45 -6.78 -0.47 5.80
N CYS A 46 -6.44 -0.01 4.59
CA CYS A 46 -5.77 -0.80 3.58
C CYS A 46 -4.31 -1.13 3.95
N TRP A 47 -3.72 -0.36 4.87
CA TRP A 47 -2.28 -0.41 5.18
C TRP A 47 -1.99 -1.02 6.55
N LYS A 48 -2.92 -1.76 7.16
CA LYS A 48 -2.78 -2.32 8.51
C LYS A 48 -1.93 -3.60 8.57
N ARG A 49 -1.94 -4.41 7.51
CA ARG A 49 -1.23 -5.70 7.40
C ARG A 49 -0.27 -5.64 6.23
N LEU A 50 1.00 -5.36 6.51
CA LEU A 50 1.98 -5.14 5.47
C LEU A 50 3.26 -5.91 5.77
N GLU A 51 3.69 -6.69 4.79
CA GLU A 51 4.91 -7.49 4.83
C GLU A 51 5.99 -6.77 4.04
N TRP A 52 6.97 -6.20 4.75
CA TRP A 52 8.08 -5.50 4.10
C TRP A 52 8.93 -6.45 3.27
N ASP A 53 9.16 -6.08 2.01
CA ASP A 53 10.06 -6.79 1.10
C ASP A 53 10.97 -5.78 0.37
N LEU A 54 12.26 -6.08 0.28
CA LEU A 54 13.22 -5.29 -0.50
C LEU A 54 12.94 -5.38 -2.00
N THR A 55 12.42 -6.52 -2.49
CA THR A 55 12.07 -6.65 -3.92
C THR A 55 10.94 -5.69 -4.32
N LEU A 56 10.04 -5.37 -3.39
CA LEU A 56 8.97 -4.40 -3.59
C LEU A 56 9.52 -2.99 -3.79
N LEU A 57 10.57 -2.60 -3.07
CA LEU A 57 11.21 -1.30 -3.26
C LEU A 57 11.79 -1.16 -4.67
N ASP A 58 12.43 -2.22 -5.18
CA ASP A 58 13.00 -2.21 -6.53
C ASP A 58 11.91 -2.13 -7.61
N LYS A 59 10.84 -2.94 -7.49
CA LYS A 59 9.66 -2.84 -8.36
C LYS A 59 9.01 -1.46 -8.30
N PHE A 60 8.91 -0.87 -7.12
CA PHE A 60 8.37 0.47 -6.92
C PHE A 60 9.21 1.54 -7.63
N LYS A 61 10.54 1.48 -7.48
CA LYS A 61 11.45 2.38 -8.20
C LYS A 61 11.32 2.24 -9.71
N GLU A 62 11.23 1.00 -10.21
CA GLU A 62 11.10 0.74 -11.65
C GLU A 62 9.75 1.23 -12.21
N LYS A 63 8.65 0.96 -11.50
CA LYS A 63 7.28 1.34 -11.89
C LYS A 63 7.12 2.86 -11.95
N TYR A 64 7.61 3.56 -10.93
CA TYR A 64 7.47 5.02 -10.80
C TYR A 64 8.66 5.82 -11.37
N LYS A 65 9.66 5.14 -11.94
CA LYS A 65 10.90 5.75 -12.46
C LYS A 65 11.61 6.62 -11.40
N ILE A 66 11.64 6.13 -10.17
CA ILE A 66 12.27 6.81 -9.03
C ILE A 66 13.72 6.35 -8.90
N HIS A 67 14.67 7.22 -9.26
CA HIS A 67 16.10 6.90 -9.23
C HIS A 67 16.75 7.07 -7.85
N LYS A 68 16.16 7.88 -6.96
CA LYS A 68 16.62 8.07 -5.58
C LYS A 68 15.48 7.81 -4.61
N CYS A 69 15.53 6.66 -3.96
CA CYS A 69 14.65 6.34 -2.84
C CYS A 69 15.43 5.45 -1.86
N SER A 70 15.61 5.93 -0.63
CA SER A 70 16.19 5.12 0.44
C SER A 70 15.13 4.17 1.00
N VAL A 71 15.60 3.07 1.58
CA VAL A 71 14.76 2.12 2.32
C VAL A 71 13.96 2.85 3.42
N ASP A 72 14.59 3.78 4.14
CA ASP A 72 13.92 4.58 5.17
C ASP A 72 12.86 5.52 4.62
N ALA A 73 13.13 6.23 3.51
CA ALA A 73 12.14 7.10 2.89
C ALA A 73 10.92 6.32 2.42
N PHE A 74 11.14 5.14 1.80
CA PHE A 74 10.06 4.25 1.41
C PHE A 74 9.32 3.70 2.64
N THR A 75 10.03 3.30 3.69
CA THR A 75 9.43 2.82 4.94
C THR A 75 8.54 3.90 5.56
N LYS A 76 9.04 5.14 5.70
CA LYS A 76 8.27 6.28 6.21
C LYS A 76 7.04 6.58 5.37
N PHE A 77 7.16 6.49 4.04
CA PHE A 77 6.03 6.66 3.13
C PHE A 77 4.93 5.63 3.38
N VAL A 78 5.28 4.35 3.45
CA VAL A 78 4.32 3.26 3.66
C VAL A 78 3.73 3.30 5.09
N VAL A 79 4.54 3.62 6.11
CA VAL A 79 4.05 3.83 7.48
C VAL A 79 3.10 5.02 7.55
N GLY A 80 3.42 6.13 6.86
CA GLY A 80 2.57 7.32 6.79
C GLY A 80 1.17 7.03 6.22
N ARG A 81 1.08 6.15 5.22
CA ARG A 81 -0.20 5.71 4.63
C ARG A 81 -1.16 5.05 5.64
N SER A 82 -0.63 4.48 6.71
CA SER A 82 -1.45 3.82 7.75
C SER A 82 -1.89 4.71 8.90
N ASN A 83 -1.55 6.01 8.86
CA ASN A 83 -1.70 6.92 10.01
C ASN A 83 -1.07 6.36 11.30
N GLY A 84 0.01 5.57 11.20
CA GLY A 84 0.70 4.96 12.33
C GLY A 84 0.02 3.71 12.92
N ASN A 85 -1.12 3.26 12.37
CA ASN A 85 -1.84 2.06 12.82
C ASN A 85 -1.27 0.76 12.25
N TRP A 86 0.05 0.58 12.33
CA TRP A 86 0.71 -0.64 11.88
C TRP A 86 0.72 -1.72 12.94
N HIS A 87 0.26 -2.91 12.55
CA HIS A 87 0.54 -4.10 13.31
C HIS A 87 1.91 -4.65 12.89
N TRP A 88 2.96 -4.16 13.55
CA TRP A 88 4.33 -4.62 13.31
C TRP A 88 4.46 -6.12 13.58
N SER A 89 4.84 -6.89 12.56
CA SER A 89 5.46 -8.19 12.83
C SER A 89 6.78 -7.97 13.58
N CYS A 90 7.20 -8.94 14.39
CA CYS A 90 8.39 -8.80 15.25
C CYS A 90 9.63 -8.38 14.45
N SER A 91 9.80 -8.91 13.24
CA SER A 91 10.90 -8.58 12.31
C SER A 91 10.88 -7.13 11.83
N SER A 92 9.69 -6.59 11.52
CA SER A 92 9.55 -5.23 11.00
C SER A 92 9.79 -4.16 12.09
N LYS A 93 9.49 -4.48 13.36
CA LYS A 93 9.75 -3.61 14.53
C LYS A 93 11.24 -3.39 14.76
N TRP A 94 12.06 -4.39 14.48
CA TRP A 94 13.53 -4.33 14.56
C TRP A 94 14.16 -3.45 13.48
N LEU A 95 13.63 -3.51 12.25
CA LEU A 95 14.08 -2.67 11.13
C LEU A 95 13.80 -1.18 11.38
N TYR A 96 12.59 -0.84 11.83
CA TYR A 96 12.23 0.56 12.11
C TYR A 96 13.05 1.16 13.27
N ARG A 97 13.31 0.39 14.34
CA ARG A 97 14.11 0.86 15.48
C ARG A 97 15.61 1.01 15.19
N ARG A 98 16.13 0.39 14.13
CA ARG A 98 17.56 0.48 13.79
C ARG A 98 17.96 1.69 12.97
N GLY A 99 17.02 2.51 12.49
CA GLY A 99 17.33 3.80 11.85
C GLY A 99 18.39 3.71 10.74
N PHE A 100 18.17 2.81 9.77
CA PHE A 100 18.96 2.81 8.53
C PHE A 100 18.65 4.03 7.66
#